data_AF-A0A7K4MP22-F1
#
_entry.id   AF-A0A7K4MP22-F1
#
_cell.length_a   1.000
_cell.length_b   1.000
_cell.length_c   1.000
_cell.angle_alpha   90.00
_cell.angle_beta   90.00
_cell.angle_gamma   90.00
#
_symmetry.space_group_name_H-M   'P 1'
#
loop_
_entity.id
_entity.type
_entity.pdbx_description
1 polymer ?
#
loop_
_entity_poly.entity_id
_entity_poly.type
_entity_poly.pdbx_seq_one_letter_code
_entity_poly.pdbx_strand_id
1 'polypeptide(L)'
;MKVFNSKEAAEQYMSSHTLTFSTPDLTLKRFAFWLGDIVPDPNNKEETMPRLMNYIEEKDFAPTQVIDDEKYEPSGALLSGKLYGSANTNPDAETKFCSECGQKISASARFCTECGVDQ
;
A
#
# COMPACT_ATOMS: atom_id res chain seq x y z
N MET A 1 -5.81 10.82 15.66
CA MET A 1 -4.41 10.52 16.06
C MET A 1 -3.50 11.59 15.47
N LYS A 2 -2.45 12.04 16.18
CA LYS A 2 -1.48 12.98 15.62
C LYS A 2 -0.56 12.24 14.64
N VAL A 3 -0.54 12.67 13.38
CA VAL A 3 0.22 12.03 12.29
C VAL A 3 1.21 13.05 11.73
N PHE A 4 2.45 12.62 11.55
CA PHE A 4 3.47 13.45 10.92
C PHE A 4 3.40 13.35 9.39
N ASN A 5 3.22 14.49 8.72
CA ASN A 5 3.29 14.60 7.27
C ASN A 5 4.76 14.75 6.83
N SER A 6 5.44 13.61 6.69
CA SER A 6 6.85 13.56 6.29
C SER A 6 7.09 14.04 4.86
N LYS A 7 6.09 13.93 3.99
CA LYS A 7 6.21 14.28 2.57
C LYS A 7 6.34 15.79 2.40
N GLU A 8 5.43 16.56 2.97
CA GLU A 8 5.45 18.03 2.87
C GLU A 8 6.72 18.60 3.51
N ALA A 9 7.10 18.08 4.69
CA ALA A 9 8.33 18.46 5.36
C ALA A 9 9.58 18.23 4.48
N ALA A 10 9.67 17.07 3.82
CA ALA A 10 10.77 16.76 2.93
C ALA A 10 10.77 17.66 1.68
N GLU A 11 9.62 17.88 1.04
CA GLU A 11 9.51 18.76 -0.14
C GLU A 11 9.93 20.20 0.19
N GLN A 12 9.56 20.71 1.37
CA GLN A 12 9.98 22.03 1.82
C GLN A 12 11.48 22.09 2.15
N TYR A 13 12.03 21.03 2.74
CA TYR A 13 13.46 20.96 2.98
C TYR A 13 14.26 20.96 1.67
N MET A 14 13.85 20.15 0.70
CA MET A 14 14.54 19.99 -0.59
C MET A 14 14.41 21.22 -1.49
N SER A 15 13.33 22.00 -1.35
CA SER A 15 13.16 23.27 -2.09
C SER A 15 13.97 24.42 -1.50
N SER A 16 14.26 24.40 -0.21
CA SER A 16 15.01 25.44 0.49
C SER A 16 16.52 25.17 0.61
N HIS A 17 16.93 23.90 0.59
CA HIS A 17 18.32 23.50 0.75
C HIS A 17 18.91 22.97 -0.56
N THR A 18 20.10 23.45 -0.91
CA THR A 18 20.82 22.92 -2.07
C THR A 18 21.37 21.53 -1.76
N LEU A 19 21.08 20.57 -2.65
CA LEU A 19 21.49 19.16 -2.52
C LEU A 19 22.92 18.88 -2.97
N THR A 20 23.68 19.94 -3.26
CA THR A 20 24.95 19.84 -3.96
C THR A 20 25.95 19.00 -3.14
N PHE A 21 26.27 17.81 -3.66
CA PHE A 21 27.29 16.86 -3.18
C PHE A 21 27.16 16.38 -1.73
N SER A 22 25.96 16.05 -1.26
CA SER A 22 25.78 15.36 0.03
C SER A 22 25.50 13.87 -0.17
N THR A 23 26.10 13.02 0.67
CA THR A 23 25.68 11.61 0.78
C THR A 23 24.27 11.57 1.36
N PRO A 24 23.44 10.56 1.02
CA PRO A 24 22.08 10.44 1.55
C PRO A 24 21.99 10.51 3.08
N ASP A 25 22.99 9.95 3.78
CA ASP A 25 23.09 9.98 5.24
C ASP A 25 23.28 11.41 5.79
N LEU A 26 24.10 12.24 5.14
CA LEU A 26 24.31 13.62 5.54
C LEU A 26 23.06 14.47 5.30
N THR A 27 22.37 14.25 4.18
CA THR A 27 21.10 14.92 3.87
C THR A 27 20.05 14.59 4.93
N LEU A 28 19.93 13.32 5.32
CA LEU A 28 18.96 12.88 6.32
C LEU A 28 19.25 13.44 7.71
N LYS A 29 20.53 13.51 8.11
CA LYS A 29 20.93 14.17 9.36
C LYS A 29 20.60 15.66 9.36
N ARG A 30 20.92 16.37 8.28
CA ARG A 30 20.61 17.81 8.16
C ARG A 30 19.10 18.06 8.16
N PHE A 31 18.32 17.22 7.50
CA PHE A 31 16.86 17.26 7.56
C PHE A 31 16.34 17.06 8.99
N ALA A 32 16.87 16.07 9.72
CA ALA A 32 16.47 15.83 11.11
C ALA A 32 16.78 17.03 12.03
N PHE A 33 17.96 17.65 11.87
CA PHE A 33 18.30 18.88 12.61
C PHE A 33 17.37 20.03 12.23
N TRP A 34 17.08 20.22 10.95
CA TRP A 34 16.19 21.28 10.45
C TRP A 34 14.75 21.16 10.98
N LEU A 35 14.25 19.95 11.19
CA LEU A 35 12.95 19.72 11.84
C LEU A 35 12.95 20.12 13.32
N GLY A 36 14.11 20.09 13.97
CA GLY A 36 14.29 20.51 15.36
C GLY A 36 14.47 22.02 15.54
N ASP A 37 14.69 22.76 14.45
CA ASP A 37 14.87 24.21 14.53
C ASP A 37 13.64 24.89 15.12
N ILE A 38 13.88 25.88 15.97
CA ILE A 38 12.83 26.65 16.63
C ILE A 38 12.29 27.69 15.65
N VAL A 39 10.99 27.60 15.35
CA VAL A 39 10.28 28.48 14.41
C VAL A 39 9.10 29.14 15.15
N PRO A 40 8.80 30.42 14.88
CA PRO A 40 7.59 31.04 15.41
C PRO A 40 6.34 30.28 14.94
N ASP A 41 5.39 30.06 15.85
CA ASP A 41 4.14 29.37 15.52
C ASP A 41 3.36 30.20 14.48
N PRO A 42 2.85 29.58 13.40
CA PRO A 42 1.97 30.25 12.45
C PRO A 42 0.70 30.85 13.11
N ASN A 43 0.23 30.28 14.22
CA ASN A 43 -0.98 30.72 14.91
C ASN A 43 -0.72 31.72 16.05
N ASN A 44 0.42 31.62 16.73
CA ASN A 44 0.82 32.52 17.81
C ASN A 44 2.29 32.94 17.69
N LYS A 45 2.53 34.18 17.23
CA LYS A 45 3.89 34.70 17.01
C LYS A 45 4.73 34.86 18.28
N GLU A 46 4.12 34.78 19.46
CA GLU A 46 4.83 34.88 20.75
C GLU A 46 5.34 33.52 21.24
N GLU A 47 4.76 32.42 20.73
CA GLU A 47 5.20 31.07 21.06
C GLU A 47 6.16 30.55 20.00
N THR A 48 7.19 29.86 20.49
CA THR A 48 8.22 29.27 19.63
C THR A 48 8.16 27.77 19.80
N MET A 49 8.05 27.06 18.68
CA MET A 49 7.88 25.62 18.65
C MET A 49 8.89 25.00 17.68
N PRO A 50 9.27 23.73 17.89
CA PRO A 50 10.06 23.01 16.90
C PRO A 50 9.32 22.95 15.58
N ARG A 51 10.02 23.17 14.47
CA ARG A 51 9.46 23.17 13.10
C ARG A 51 8.65 21.90 12.81
N LEU A 52 9.05 20.76 13.38
CA LEU A 52 8.32 19.49 13.31
C LEU A 52 6.83 19.64 13.58
N MET A 53 6.45 20.47 14.55
CA MET A 53 5.07 20.61 14.99
C MET A 53 4.18 21.24 13.90
N ASN A 54 4.74 21.98 12.95
CA ASN A 54 4.00 22.54 11.81
C ASN A 54 3.50 21.48 10.83
N TYR A 55 4.08 20.27 10.87
CA TYR A 55 3.73 19.16 9.97
C TYR A 55 2.99 18.03 10.68
N ILE A 56 2.52 18.28 11.91
CA ILE A 56 1.68 17.31 12.62
C ILE A 56 0.22 17.63 12.31
N GLU A 57 -0.42 16.71 11.60
CA GLU A 57 -1.84 16.79 11.27
C GLU A 57 -2.63 15.87 12.19
N GLU A 58 -3.80 16.32 12.61
CA GLU A 58 -4.77 15.45 13.27
C GLU A 58 -5.57 14.73 12.19
N LYS A 59 -5.34 13.41 12.06
CA LYS A 59 -6.12 12.55 11.17
C LYS A 59 -6.99 11.63 11.99
N ASP A 60 -8.29 11.66 11.68
CA ASP A 60 -9.27 10.71 12.15
C ASP A 60 -9.25 9.50 11.24
N PHE A 61 -8.46 8.50 11.61
CA PHE A 61 -8.65 7.17 11.06
C PHE A 61 -9.92 6.63 11.68
N ALA A 62 -11.00 6.59 10.90
CA ALA A 62 -12.15 5.75 11.25
C ALA A 62 -11.60 4.34 11.58
N PRO A 63 -12.07 3.70 12.66
CA PRO A 63 -11.62 2.36 13.00
C PRO A 63 -11.76 1.51 11.74
N THR A 64 -10.67 0.84 11.35
CA THR A 64 -10.71 -0.17 10.30
C THR A 64 -11.94 -1.03 10.57
N GLN A 65 -12.77 -1.22 9.55
CA GLN A 65 -13.93 -2.08 9.67
C GLN A 65 -13.40 -3.41 10.21
N VAL A 66 -13.75 -3.73 11.46
CA VAL A 66 -13.49 -5.06 12.00
C VAL A 66 -14.22 -5.96 11.03
N ILE A 67 -13.47 -6.82 10.35
CA ILE A 67 -14.01 -7.73 9.34
C ILE A 67 -15.10 -8.52 10.06
N ASP A 68 -16.36 -8.25 9.74
CA ASP A 68 -17.43 -9.13 10.15
C ASP A 68 -17.20 -10.42 9.36
N ASP A 69 -16.97 -11.53 10.07
CA ASP A 69 -16.58 -12.82 9.47
C ASP A 69 -17.60 -13.31 8.41
N GLU A 70 -18.79 -12.71 8.38
CA GLU A 70 -19.86 -13.01 7.43
C GLU A 70 -19.63 -12.42 6.03
N LYS A 71 -18.76 -11.42 5.85
CA LYS A 71 -18.48 -10.84 4.52
C LYS A 71 -17.04 -10.37 4.37
N TYR A 72 -16.21 -11.28 3.85
CA TYR A 72 -14.83 -10.99 3.47
C TYR A 72 -14.76 -10.01 2.30
N GLU A 73 -14.27 -8.80 2.54
CA GLU A 73 -13.86 -7.87 1.49
C GLU A 73 -12.32 -7.78 1.46
N PRO A 74 -11.67 -8.19 0.36
CA PRO A 74 -10.22 -8.20 0.30
C PRO A 74 -9.69 -6.76 0.35
N SER A 75 -8.98 -6.43 1.44
CA SER A 75 -8.16 -5.24 1.50
C SER A 75 -7.19 -5.27 0.32
N GLY A 76 -7.09 -4.19 -0.46
CA GLY A 76 -6.36 -4.11 -1.74
C GLY A 76 -4.86 -4.48 -1.74
N ALA A 77 -4.33 -4.98 -0.63
CA ALA A 77 -3.09 -5.75 -0.55
C ALA A 77 -3.20 -7.17 -1.14
N LEU A 78 -4.41 -7.70 -1.29
CA LEU A 78 -4.62 -8.90 -2.10
C LEU A 78 -4.64 -8.51 -3.58
N LEU A 79 -3.67 -9.03 -4.31
CA LEU A 79 -3.72 -9.11 -5.76
C LEU A 79 -4.95 -9.93 -6.15
N SER A 80 -6.10 -9.28 -6.33
CA SER A 80 -7.30 -9.91 -6.86
C SER A 80 -7.06 -10.27 -8.32
N GLY A 81 -6.46 -11.45 -8.52
CA GLY A 81 -6.41 -12.17 -9.78
C GLY A 81 -5.16 -11.92 -10.63
N LYS A 82 -4.23 -12.89 -10.62
CA LYS A 82 -3.59 -13.46 -11.85
C LYS A 82 -2.44 -14.45 -11.62
N LEU A 83 -2.14 -14.92 -10.39
CA LEU A 83 -1.03 -15.88 -10.21
C LEU A 83 -1.43 -17.35 -10.39
N TYR A 84 -2.70 -17.68 -10.20
CA TYR A 84 -3.23 -19.04 -10.39
C TYR A 84 -4.38 -18.94 -11.39
N GLY A 85 -4.31 -19.75 -12.43
CA GLY A 85 -5.05 -19.60 -13.68
C GLY A 85 -6.51 -19.20 -13.52
N SER A 86 -6.87 -18.12 -14.22
CA SER A 86 -8.23 -17.63 -14.36
C SER A 86 -9.14 -18.77 -14.84
N ALA A 87 -10.04 -19.21 -13.98
CA ALA A 87 -11.28 -19.85 -14.39
C ALA A 87 -12.09 -18.80 -15.16
N ASN A 88 -11.73 -18.56 -16.42
CA ASN A 88 -12.62 -17.93 -17.38
C ASN A 88 -13.79 -18.90 -17.54
N THR A 89 -14.83 -18.72 -16.74
CA THR A 89 -16.15 -19.30 -16.99
C THR A 89 -16.77 -18.57 -18.18
N ASN A 90 -16.18 -18.78 -19.36
CA ASN A 90 -16.87 -18.51 -20.60
C ASN A 90 -17.88 -19.67 -20.79
N PRO A 91 -19.20 -19.41 -20.78
CA PRO A 91 -20.20 -20.48 -20.84
C PRO A 91 -20.20 -21.27 -22.15
N ASP A 92 -19.47 -20.79 -23.17
CA ASP A 92 -19.27 -21.43 -24.48
C ASP A 92 -17.92 -22.18 -24.63
N ALA A 93 -17.13 -22.33 -23.55
CA ALA A 93 -15.91 -23.12 -23.63
C ALA A 93 -16.26 -24.61 -23.76
N GLU A 94 -15.79 -25.26 -24.83
CA GLU A 94 -15.83 -26.72 -24.96
C GLU A 94 -15.30 -27.38 -23.67
N THR A 95 -16.00 -28.39 -23.17
CA THR A 95 -15.67 -29.09 -21.92
C THR A 95 -15.35 -30.55 -22.23
N LYS A 96 -14.28 -31.07 -21.63
CA LYS A 96 -13.91 -32.49 -21.70
C LYS A 96 -14.07 -33.15 -20.32
N PHE A 97 -14.16 -34.47 -20.31
CA PHE A 97 -14.19 -35.24 -19.07
C PHE A 97 -12.79 -35.69 -18.70
N CYS A 98 -12.49 -35.66 -17.40
CA CYS A 98 -11.24 -36.19 -16.88
C CYS A 98 -11.12 -37.69 -17.15
N SER A 99 -10.00 -38.12 -17.73
CA SER A 99 -9.69 -39.53 -18.02
C SER A 99 -9.66 -40.42 -16.76
N GLU A 100 -9.33 -39.87 -15.59
CA GLU A 100 -9.18 -40.62 -14.34
C GLU A 100 -10.39 -40.47 -13.40
N CYS A 101 -10.84 -39.25 -13.13
CA CYS A 101 -11.90 -39.00 -12.14
C CYS A 101 -13.27 -38.70 -12.75
N GLY A 102 -13.38 -38.62 -14.09
CA GLY A 102 -14.64 -38.37 -14.79
C GLY A 102 -15.23 -36.98 -14.60
N GLN A 103 -14.52 -36.06 -13.92
CA GLN A 103 -15.00 -34.70 -13.70
C GLN A 103 -15.00 -33.85 -14.96
N LYS A 104 -15.98 -32.95 -15.06
CA LYS A 104 -16.12 -32.05 -16.20
C LYS A 104 -15.15 -30.87 -16.06
N ILE A 105 -14.18 -30.79 -16.96
CA ILE A 105 -13.15 -29.76 -17.00
C ILE A 105 -13.21 -29.00 -18.34
N SER A 106 -12.58 -27.82 -18.42
CA SER A 106 -12.50 -27.11 -19.69
C SER A 106 -11.62 -27.89 -20.69
N ALA A 107 -11.94 -27.84 -21.98
CA ALA A 107 -11.14 -28.48 -23.03
C ALA A 107 -9.71 -27.93 -23.08
N SER A 108 -9.53 -26.67 -22.67
CA SER A 108 -8.23 -26.01 -22.55
C SER A 108 -7.48 -26.30 -21.25
N ALA A 109 -8.07 -27.02 -20.29
CA ALA A 109 -7.38 -27.40 -19.06
C ALA A 109 -6.31 -28.47 -19.35
N ARG A 110 -5.06 -28.15 -18.99
CA ARG A 110 -3.94 -29.10 -19.05
C ARG A 110 -3.90 -30.04 -17.85
N PHE A 111 -4.55 -29.66 -16.75
CA PHE A 111 -4.56 -30.41 -15.50
C PHE A 111 -5.99 -30.44 -14.94
N CYS A 112 -6.37 -31.56 -14.34
CA CYS A 112 -7.63 -31.66 -13.62
C CYS A 112 -7.52 -30.93 -12.28
N THR A 113 -8.47 -30.06 -11.96
CA THR A 113 -8.51 -29.33 -10.67
C THR A 113 -8.82 -30.23 -9.49
N GLU A 114 -9.44 -31.39 -9.72
CA GLU A 114 -9.89 -32.30 -8.67
C GLU A 114 -8.85 -33.39 -8.35
N CYS A 115 -8.19 -33.94 -9.36
CA CYS A 115 -7.24 -35.05 -9.18
C CYS A 115 -5.79 -34.73 -9.59
N GLY A 116 -5.54 -33.54 -10.17
CA GLY A 116 -4.18 -33.08 -10.51
C GLY A 116 -3.52 -33.77 -11.71
N VAL A 117 -4.16 -34.78 -12.31
CA VAL A 117 -3.65 -35.47 -13.50
C VAL A 117 -3.73 -34.60 -14.74
N ASP A 118 -2.77 -34.78 -15.64
CA ASP A 118 -2.74 -34.15 -16.96
C ASP A 118 -3.87 -34.66 -17.88
N GLN A 119 -4.35 -33.78 -18.77
CA GLN A 119 -5.63 -33.92 -19.48
C GLN A 119 -5.55 -33.65 -20.97
#